data_AF-A0AAD4QK95-F1
#
_entry.id   AF-A0AAD4QK95-F1
#
_cell.length_a   1.000
_cell.length_b   1.000
_cell.length_c   1.000
_cell.angle_alpha   90.00
_cell.angle_beta   90.00
_cell.angle_gamma   90.00
#
_symmetry.space_group_name_H-M   'P 1'
#
loop_
_entity.id
_entity.type
_entity.pdbx_description
1 polymer ?
#
loop_
_entity_poly.entity_id
_entity_poly.type
_entity_poly.pdbx_seq_one_letter_code
_entity_poly.pdbx_strand_id
1 'polypeptide(L)'
;MPIFRPDTPYYSPLSSPACFLLASILLVFSATVVIAGMLAHLSDSVVDPIREFVRYCFGWLSDGMGKTVERTALNLSSKIDGRALMWTLECSDEDHELEQFFAGIPGFFRSTVVKNPRQAFNSSDNEKMFRTLFGLMQRTWSSNLVHESVKQRRFVIYEEAMGVAPSGVPINWDTVNLAFGNDQYGLSRSVEFGLFLKRATYDNPTTARYSKWAISKIIARSQKHDERWFELATDQLGISRRVIENYLAHGDSMSLANLIHITRNIVRFRSESGYLHWAAEATLLLVSRFNVQNTVPALQHEFCDLWNQIIREATDTEDRHGRYYLVDILRPIRHVYIGLHNGTDAAPTAFSGSTKGNDDILSRISSYPLCNIPGHRSDSTSHVEEAVAGPSREIAHTASNPSHAVVTPL
;
A
#
# COMPACT_ATOMS: atom_id res chain seq x y z
N MET A 1 5.39 30.67 -12.10
CA MET A 1 5.82 31.31 -10.85
C MET A 1 7.22 31.86 -11.07
N PRO A 2 7.34 33.15 -11.43
CA PRO A 2 8.63 33.76 -11.77
C PRO A 2 9.44 34.19 -10.53
N ILE A 3 9.18 33.65 -9.34
CA ILE A 3 9.92 33.99 -8.11
C ILE A 3 11.07 33.00 -7.86
N PHE A 4 11.04 31.82 -8.48
CA PHE A 4 11.98 30.72 -8.22
C PHE A 4 12.84 30.32 -9.43
N ARG A 5 12.82 31.07 -10.52
CA ARG A 5 13.75 30.87 -11.63
C ARG A 5 14.87 31.92 -11.53
N PRO A 6 16.15 31.52 -11.55
CA PRO A 6 17.28 32.46 -11.53
C PRO A 6 17.20 33.47 -12.69
N ASP A 7 16.65 33.06 -13.83
CA ASP A 7 16.49 33.88 -15.04
C ASP A 7 15.25 34.77 -15.03
N THR A 8 14.60 34.91 -13.88
CA THR A 8 13.49 35.83 -13.76
C THR A 8 14.01 37.22 -13.44
N PRO A 9 13.36 38.27 -13.98
CA PRO A 9 13.82 39.63 -13.78
C PRO A 9 13.94 40.03 -12.31
N TYR A 10 13.35 39.27 -11.37
CA TYR A 10 13.28 39.52 -9.93
C TYR A 10 14.59 39.31 -9.14
N TYR A 11 15.64 38.72 -9.72
CA TYR A 11 16.93 38.51 -9.03
C TYR A 11 18.00 39.57 -9.32
N SER A 12 17.76 40.52 -10.23
CA SER A 12 18.70 41.62 -10.47
C SER A 12 18.48 42.78 -9.50
N PRO A 13 19.52 43.53 -9.08
CA PRO A 13 19.37 44.73 -8.24
C PRO A 13 18.51 45.83 -8.90
N LEU A 14 18.30 45.76 -10.22
CA LEU A 14 17.45 46.68 -10.99
C LEU A 14 16.00 46.20 -11.16
N SER A 15 15.68 45.01 -10.67
CA SER A 15 14.36 44.39 -10.79
C SER A 15 13.25 45.20 -10.13
N SER A 16 13.48 45.65 -8.90
CA SER A 16 12.50 46.41 -8.13
C SER A 16 12.23 47.78 -8.77
N PRO A 17 13.26 48.58 -9.16
CA PRO A 17 13.03 49.79 -9.94
C PRO A 17 12.29 49.53 -11.26
N ALA A 18 12.67 48.49 -12.01
CA ALA A 18 12.05 48.17 -13.29
C ALA A 18 10.57 47.76 -13.15
N CYS A 19 10.24 46.91 -12.16
CA CYS A 19 8.87 46.54 -11.85
C CYS A 19 8.05 47.74 -11.37
N PHE A 20 8.64 48.62 -10.56
CA PHE A 20 7.98 49.85 -10.11
C PHE A 20 7.66 50.78 -11.29
N LEU A 21 8.60 50.98 -12.20
CA LEU A 21 8.40 51.79 -13.40
C LEU A 21 7.32 51.18 -14.30
N LEU A 22 7.39 49.88 -14.56
CA LEU A 22 6.40 49.19 -15.39
C LEU A 22 4.99 49.27 -14.80
N ALA A 23 4.84 49.01 -13.51
CA ALA A 23 3.55 49.12 -12.84
C ALA A 23 3.03 50.55 -12.79
N SER A 24 3.92 51.54 -12.64
CA SER A 24 3.54 52.96 -12.69
C SER A 24 3.02 53.34 -14.08
N ILE A 25 3.70 52.89 -15.14
CA ILE A 25 3.26 53.10 -16.54
C ILE A 25 1.89 52.43 -16.77
N LEU A 26 1.74 51.17 -16.35
CA LEU A 26 0.48 50.44 -16.47
C LEU A 26 -0.64 51.10 -15.68
N LEU A 27 -0.37 51.58 -14.46
CA LEU A 27 -1.36 52.28 -13.64
C LEU A 27 -1.85 53.55 -14.33
N VAL A 28 -0.93 54.39 -14.83
CA VAL A 28 -1.28 55.62 -15.54
C VAL A 28 -2.11 55.30 -16.79
N PHE A 29 -1.68 54.33 -17.58
CA PHE A 29 -2.40 53.91 -18.78
C PHE A 29 -3.79 53.34 -18.46
N SER A 30 -3.92 52.46 -17.47
CA SER A 30 -5.20 51.89 -17.10
C SER A 30 -6.14 52.94 -16.49
N ALA A 31 -5.61 53.89 -15.71
CA ALA A 31 -6.39 55.00 -15.17
C ALA A 31 -6.92 55.92 -16.28
N THR A 32 -6.11 56.24 -17.31
CA THR A 32 -6.57 57.04 -18.46
C THR A 32 -7.62 56.31 -19.27
N VAL A 33 -7.48 54.99 -19.47
CA VAL A 33 -8.50 54.16 -20.14
C VAL A 33 -9.81 54.13 -19.35
N VAL A 34 -9.76 54.00 -18.01
CA VAL A 34 -10.96 54.03 -17.17
C VAL A 34 -11.67 55.39 -17.27
N ILE A 35 -10.93 56.51 -17.18
CA ILE A 35 -11.49 57.86 -17.31
C ILE A 35 -12.12 58.06 -18.69
N ALA A 36 -11.40 57.68 -19.75
CA ALA A 36 -11.90 57.78 -21.12
C ALA A 36 -13.16 56.92 -21.34
N GLY A 37 -13.18 55.70 -20.80
CA GLY A 37 -14.34 54.80 -20.88
C GLY A 37 -15.57 55.36 -20.16
N MET A 38 -15.40 56.00 -18.99
CA MET A 38 -16.48 56.68 -18.30
C MET A 38 -17.02 57.87 -19.10
N LEU A 39 -16.14 58.68 -19.70
CA LEU A 39 -16.52 59.82 -20.54
C LEU A 39 -17.23 59.38 -21.84
N ALA A 40 -16.87 58.22 -22.36
CA ALA A 40 -17.47 57.64 -23.56
C ALA A 40 -18.74 56.82 -23.26
N HIS A 41 -19.23 56.79 -22.01
CA HIS A 41 -20.39 56.01 -21.58
C HIS A 41 -20.30 54.52 -21.96
N LEU A 42 -19.09 53.93 -21.89
CA LEU A 42 -18.92 52.49 -22.05
C LEU A 42 -19.62 51.73 -20.91
N SER A 43 -20.15 50.55 -21.23
CA SER A 43 -20.80 49.66 -20.26
C SER A 43 -19.87 49.35 -19.08
N ASP A 44 -20.45 49.29 -17.87
CA ASP A 44 -19.74 48.93 -16.65
C ASP A 44 -19.03 47.57 -16.78
N SER A 45 -19.59 46.64 -17.56
CA SER A 45 -18.94 45.34 -17.84
C SER A 45 -17.55 45.44 -18.51
N VAL A 46 -17.26 46.54 -19.21
CA VAL A 46 -15.95 46.81 -19.85
C VAL A 46 -15.03 47.57 -18.90
N VAL A 47 -15.59 48.48 -18.09
CA VAL A 47 -14.82 49.39 -17.23
C VAL A 47 -14.43 48.73 -15.90
N ASP A 48 -15.28 47.86 -15.35
CA ASP A 48 -15.09 47.26 -14.02
C ASP A 48 -13.82 46.40 -13.93
N PRO A 49 -13.48 45.50 -14.88
CA PRO A 49 -12.23 44.74 -14.83
C PRO A 49 -10.99 45.63 -14.80
N ILE A 50 -11.02 46.75 -15.54
CA ILE A 50 -9.90 47.71 -15.61
C ILE A 50 -9.83 48.51 -14.30
N ARG A 51 -10.98 48.89 -13.72
CA ARG A 51 -11.05 49.56 -12.42
C ARG A 51 -10.51 48.67 -11.30
N GLU A 52 -10.84 47.38 -11.31
CA GLU A 52 -10.26 46.41 -10.37
C GLU A 52 -8.75 46.27 -10.56
N PHE A 53 -8.26 46.25 -11.81
CA PHE A 53 -6.83 46.22 -12.10
C PHE A 53 -6.11 47.48 -11.60
N VAL A 54 -6.66 48.68 -11.82
CA VAL A 54 -6.14 49.95 -11.29
C VAL A 54 -6.06 49.91 -9.76
N ARG A 55 -7.12 49.43 -9.10
CA ARG A 55 -7.16 49.28 -7.64
C ARG A 55 -6.08 48.31 -7.15
N TYR A 56 -5.88 47.20 -7.87
CA TYR A 56 -4.83 46.22 -7.58
C TYR A 56 -3.42 46.85 -7.73
N CYS A 57 -3.13 47.55 -8.83
CA CYS A 57 -1.85 48.22 -9.05
C CYS A 57 -1.58 49.32 -8.01
N PHE A 58 -2.61 50.08 -7.64
CA PHE A 58 -2.48 51.12 -6.60
C PHE A 58 -2.21 50.51 -5.22
N GLY A 59 -2.89 49.42 -4.86
CA GLY A 59 -2.59 48.65 -3.65
C GLY A 59 -1.16 48.10 -3.64
N TRP A 60 -0.69 47.61 -4.79
CA TRP A 60 0.68 47.10 -4.95
C TRP A 60 1.76 48.19 -4.78
N LEU A 61 1.51 49.40 -5.31
CA LEU A 61 2.44 50.54 -5.18
C LEU A 61 2.42 51.17 -3.78
N SER A 62 1.25 51.21 -3.12
CA SER A 62 1.09 51.86 -1.81
C SER A 62 1.60 51.01 -0.64
N ASP A 63 1.33 49.71 -0.63
CA ASP A 63 1.81 48.81 0.42
C ASP A 63 3.29 48.42 0.27
N GLY A 64 3.85 48.65 -0.92
CA GLY A 64 5.18 48.22 -1.31
C GLY A 64 5.21 46.75 -1.72
N MET A 65 6.09 46.43 -2.67
CA MET A 65 6.19 45.10 -3.28
C MET A 65 6.38 43.98 -2.25
N GLY A 66 7.14 44.23 -1.16
CA GLY A 66 7.33 43.26 -0.08
C GLY A 66 6.03 42.83 0.59
N LYS A 67 5.20 43.78 1.04
CA LYS A 67 3.93 43.48 1.70
C LYS A 67 2.91 42.88 0.75
N THR A 68 2.89 43.29 -0.51
CA THR A 68 1.98 42.69 -1.49
C THR A 68 2.41 41.29 -1.90
N VAL A 69 3.70 41.03 -2.04
CA VAL A 69 4.24 39.68 -2.24
C VAL A 69 3.94 38.81 -1.03
N GLU A 70 4.13 39.31 0.19
CA GLU A 70 3.78 38.60 1.42
C GLU A 70 2.28 38.30 1.49
N ARG A 71 1.41 39.29 1.25
CA ARG A 71 -0.05 39.08 1.22
C ARG A 71 -0.48 38.13 0.12
N THR A 72 0.15 38.21 -1.06
CA THR A 72 -0.09 37.29 -2.16
C THR A 72 0.39 35.89 -1.78
N ALA A 73 1.54 35.75 -1.15
CA ALA A 73 2.07 34.49 -0.60
C ALA A 73 1.14 33.89 0.45
N LEU A 74 0.59 34.71 1.36
CA LEU A 74 -0.38 34.27 2.36
C LEU A 74 -1.74 33.89 1.76
N ASN A 75 -2.08 34.45 0.60
CA ASN A 75 -3.31 34.17 -0.14
C ASN A 75 -3.11 33.16 -1.27
N LEU A 76 -1.89 32.69 -1.50
CA LEU A 76 -1.59 31.71 -2.54
C LEU A 76 -2.30 30.40 -2.19
N SER A 77 -2.90 29.80 -3.21
CA SER A 77 -3.57 28.51 -3.05
C SER A 77 -2.52 27.47 -2.65
N SER A 78 -2.87 26.60 -1.71
CA SER A 78 -2.07 25.43 -1.34
C SER A 78 -1.71 24.50 -2.50
N LYS A 79 -2.40 24.63 -3.64
CA LYS A 79 -2.03 24.03 -4.93
C LYS A 79 -0.64 24.43 -5.41
N ILE A 80 -0.15 25.62 -5.05
CA ILE A 80 1.18 26.09 -5.46
C ILE A 80 2.26 25.45 -4.61
N ASP A 81 2.03 25.29 -3.30
CA ASP A 81 2.92 24.53 -2.42
C ASP A 81 3.00 23.06 -2.87
N GLY A 82 1.84 22.45 -3.20
CA GLY A 82 1.79 21.09 -3.76
C GLY A 82 2.56 20.97 -5.07
N ARG A 83 2.40 21.93 -5.98
CA ARG A 83 3.14 21.95 -7.25
C ARG A 83 4.65 22.13 -7.04
N ALA A 84 5.06 23.00 -6.13
CA ALA A 84 6.46 23.20 -5.80
C ALA A 84 7.06 21.90 -5.25
N LEU A 85 6.36 21.22 -4.34
CA LEU A 85 6.79 19.94 -3.79
C LEU A 85 6.89 18.85 -4.88
N MET A 86 5.88 18.74 -5.76
CA MET A 86 5.93 17.77 -6.86
C MET A 86 7.05 18.07 -7.85
N TRP A 87 7.35 19.34 -8.10
CA TRP A 87 8.50 19.72 -8.91
C TRP A 87 9.82 19.35 -8.24
N THR A 88 9.95 19.53 -6.91
CA THR A 88 11.12 19.05 -6.17
C THR A 88 11.28 17.53 -6.31
N LEU A 89 10.20 16.76 -6.15
CA LEU A 89 10.21 15.31 -6.34
C LEU A 89 10.68 14.92 -7.76
N GLU A 90 10.26 15.65 -8.78
CA GLU A 90 10.66 15.42 -10.17
C GLU A 90 12.13 15.74 -10.45
N CYS A 91 12.70 16.66 -9.69
CA CYS A 91 14.11 17.02 -9.78
C CYS A 91 15.02 16.13 -8.94
N SER A 92 14.46 15.35 -7.99
CA SER A 92 15.23 14.42 -7.16
C SER A 92 15.44 13.08 -7.87
N ASP A 93 16.60 12.91 -8.50
CA ASP A 93 16.97 11.67 -9.19
C ASP A 93 17.88 10.76 -8.34
N GLU A 94 18.58 11.33 -7.36
CA GLU A 94 19.43 10.57 -6.46
C GLU A 94 18.70 10.04 -5.21
N ASP A 95 19.11 8.86 -4.76
CA ASP A 95 18.55 8.17 -3.59
C ASP A 95 18.64 9.02 -2.30
N HIS A 96 19.71 9.81 -2.16
CA HIS A 96 19.92 10.64 -0.97
C HIS A 96 19.03 11.89 -0.99
N GLU A 97 18.76 12.46 -2.16
CA GLU A 97 17.82 13.58 -2.35
C GLU A 97 16.39 13.13 -2.11
N LEU A 98 16.02 11.97 -2.67
CA LEU A 98 14.71 11.36 -2.41
C LEU A 98 14.52 11.05 -0.92
N GLU A 99 15.54 10.55 -0.24
CA GLU A 99 15.51 10.33 1.20
C GLU A 99 15.24 11.63 1.97
N GLN A 100 15.92 12.73 1.63
CA GLN A 100 15.69 14.05 2.24
C GLN A 100 14.29 14.59 1.92
N PHE A 101 13.85 14.43 0.67
CA PHE A 101 12.52 14.81 0.23
C PHE A 101 11.45 14.12 1.08
N PHE A 102 11.51 12.79 1.19
CA PHE A 102 10.54 12.01 1.97
C PHE A 102 10.62 12.29 3.47
N ALA A 103 11.81 12.55 4.02
CA ALA A 103 11.98 12.99 5.40
C ALA A 103 11.31 14.35 5.69
N GLY A 104 11.17 15.21 4.66
CA GLY A 104 10.47 16.49 4.76
C GLY A 104 8.94 16.39 4.74
N ILE A 105 8.37 15.28 4.24
CA ILE A 105 6.91 15.11 4.06
C ILE A 105 6.13 15.24 5.37
N PRO A 106 6.53 14.59 6.49
CA PRO A 106 5.90 14.80 7.80
C PRO A 106 5.84 16.27 8.20
N GLY A 107 6.92 17.02 7.98
CA GLY A 107 7.00 18.45 8.26
C GLY A 107 6.04 19.26 7.41
N PHE A 108 5.95 18.96 6.10
CA PHE A 108 5.02 19.62 5.19
C PHE A 108 3.56 19.46 5.64
N PHE A 109 3.14 18.25 6.02
CA PHE A 109 1.77 17.97 6.45
C PHE A 109 1.40 18.52 7.83
N ARG A 110 2.41 18.70 8.71
CA ARG A 110 2.23 19.28 10.05
C ARG A 110 2.44 20.79 10.08
N SER A 111 2.90 21.38 8.96
CA SER A 111 3.17 22.81 8.87
C SER A 111 1.91 23.64 9.07
N THR A 112 1.98 24.63 9.96
CA THR A 112 0.91 25.62 10.14
C THR A 112 0.90 26.68 9.03
N VAL A 113 1.95 26.74 8.21
CA VAL A 113 2.11 27.70 7.12
C VAL A 113 1.34 27.24 5.87
N VAL A 114 1.32 25.94 5.59
CA VAL A 114 0.62 25.37 4.44
C VAL A 114 -0.85 25.18 4.78
N LYS A 115 -1.74 25.95 4.15
CA LYS A 115 -3.19 25.83 4.36
C LYS A 115 -3.71 24.54 3.72
N ASN A 116 -4.27 23.62 4.50
CA ASN A 116 -4.84 22.37 3.99
C ASN A 116 -3.87 21.58 3.07
N PRO A 117 -2.71 21.12 3.56
CA PRO A 117 -1.72 20.40 2.74
C PRO A 117 -2.31 19.17 2.05
N ARG A 118 -3.40 18.61 2.58
CA ARG A 118 -4.16 17.51 2.00
C ARG A 118 -4.80 17.84 0.65
N GLN A 119 -5.20 19.09 0.43
CA GLN A 119 -5.80 19.55 -0.82
C GLN A 119 -4.75 20.01 -1.85
N ALA A 120 -3.47 19.99 -1.47
CA ALA A 120 -2.38 20.40 -2.34
C ALA A 120 -2.10 19.37 -3.46
N PHE A 121 -2.48 18.11 -3.24
CA PHE A 121 -2.24 16.99 -4.16
C PHE A 121 -3.54 16.48 -4.77
N ASN A 122 -3.49 16.17 -6.06
CA ASN A 122 -4.54 15.36 -6.71
C ASN A 122 -4.20 13.86 -6.62
N SER A 123 -5.09 12.99 -7.10
CA SER A 123 -4.87 11.53 -7.07
C SER A 123 -3.64 11.08 -7.85
N SER A 124 -3.34 11.73 -8.98
CA SER A 124 -2.16 11.46 -9.82
C SER A 124 -0.86 11.83 -9.09
N ASP A 125 -0.84 12.97 -8.39
CA ASP A 125 0.32 13.41 -7.61
C ASP A 125 0.62 12.41 -6.49
N ASN A 126 -0.42 11.95 -5.77
CA ASN A 126 -0.29 10.94 -4.72
C ASN A 126 0.25 9.62 -5.29
N GLU A 127 -0.29 9.15 -6.41
CA GLU A 127 0.19 7.93 -7.07
C GLU A 127 1.68 8.06 -7.46
N LYS A 128 2.07 9.20 -8.02
CA LYS A 128 3.46 9.49 -8.39
C LYS A 128 4.38 9.50 -7.18
N MET A 129 3.99 10.19 -6.10
CA MET A 129 4.74 10.24 -4.85
C MET A 129 4.94 8.83 -4.27
N PHE A 130 3.89 8.02 -4.27
CA PHE A 130 3.96 6.64 -3.80
C PHE A 130 4.81 5.74 -4.69
N ARG A 131 4.70 5.86 -6.02
CA ARG A 131 5.53 5.11 -6.96
C ARG A 131 7.02 5.45 -6.77
N THR A 132 7.36 6.72 -6.57
CA THR A 132 8.74 7.13 -6.31
C THR A 132 9.24 6.64 -4.95
N LEU A 133 8.42 6.78 -3.89
CA LEU A 133 8.72 6.25 -2.56
C LEU A 133 8.99 4.76 -2.63
N PHE A 134 8.07 4.02 -3.24
CA PHE A 134 8.16 2.57 -3.41
C PHE A 134 9.39 2.17 -4.23
N GLY A 135 9.71 2.90 -5.30
CA GLY A 135 10.94 2.67 -6.07
C GLY A 135 12.20 2.86 -5.23
N LEU A 136 12.23 3.88 -4.36
CA LEU A 136 13.33 4.09 -3.42
C LEU A 136 13.41 2.98 -2.37
N MET A 137 12.26 2.53 -1.84
CA MET A 137 12.17 1.37 -0.95
C MET A 137 12.80 0.15 -1.65
N GLN A 138 12.30 -0.17 -2.83
CA GLN A 138 12.74 -1.30 -3.63
C GLN A 138 14.26 -1.32 -3.82
N ARG A 139 14.86 -0.20 -4.25
CA ARG A 139 16.32 -0.09 -4.40
C ARG A 139 17.07 -0.26 -3.07
N THR A 140 16.52 0.30 -1.99
CA THR A 140 17.10 0.22 -0.64
C THR A 140 17.17 -1.21 -0.12
N TRP A 141 16.08 -1.99 -0.25
CA TRP A 141 16.04 -3.38 0.24
C TRP A 141 16.64 -4.39 -0.73
N SER A 142 16.63 -4.12 -2.04
CA SER A 142 17.28 -5.00 -3.03
C SER A 142 18.81 -4.90 -2.99
N SER A 143 19.35 -3.78 -2.51
CA SER A 143 20.78 -3.52 -2.53
C SER A 143 21.50 -4.18 -1.35
N ASN A 144 22.53 -4.96 -1.68
CA ASN A 144 23.50 -5.48 -0.72
C ASN A 144 24.57 -4.43 -0.35
N LEU A 145 24.62 -3.29 -1.04
CA LEU A 145 25.57 -2.20 -0.79
C LEU A 145 25.05 -1.20 0.24
N VAL A 146 23.73 -1.13 0.44
CA VAL A 146 23.13 -0.24 1.43
C VAL A 146 23.28 -0.90 2.81
N HIS A 147 23.96 -0.22 3.72
CA HIS A 147 24.16 -0.71 5.08
C HIS A 147 22.83 -0.84 5.84
N GLU A 148 22.69 -1.84 6.71
CA GLU A 148 21.44 -2.11 7.44
C GLU A 148 20.94 -0.91 8.26
N SER A 149 21.86 -0.12 8.83
CA SER A 149 21.48 1.13 9.53
C SER A 149 20.82 2.17 8.61
N VAL A 150 21.23 2.24 7.33
CA VAL A 150 20.60 3.12 6.33
C VAL A 150 19.25 2.57 5.92
N LYS A 151 19.11 1.25 5.73
CA LYS A 151 17.81 0.62 5.47
C LYS A 151 16.82 0.89 6.59
N GLN A 152 17.24 0.74 7.85
CA GLN A 152 16.40 1.01 9.01
C GLN A 152 16.02 2.49 9.11
N ARG A 153 16.96 3.42 8.87
CA ARG A 153 16.65 4.86 8.86
C ARG A 153 15.64 5.22 7.77
N ARG A 154 15.87 4.74 6.56
CA ARG A 154 14.98 4.92 5.41
C ARG A 154 13.59 4.35 5.68
N PHE A 155 13.50 3.18 6.33
CA PHE A 155 12.22 2.61 6.76
C PHE A 155 11.39 3.55 7.63
N VAL A 156 12.02 4.15 8.66
CA VAL A 156 11.35 5.10 9.55
C VAL A 156 10.85 6.31 8.75
N ILE A 157 11.66 6.85 7.84
CA ILE A 157 11.27 7.95 6.95
C ILE A 157 10.03 7.57 6.14
N TYR A 158 9.98 6.37 5.57
CA TYR A 158 8.86 5.92 4.74
C TYR A 158 7.60 5.72 5.56
N GLU A 159 7.72 5.13 6.74
CA GLU A 159 6.61 4.95 7.68
C GLU A 159 6.01 6.31 8.07
N GLU A 160 6.85 7.28 8.43
CA GLU A 160 6.40 8.62 8.80
C GLU A 160 5.77 9.36 7.61
N ALA A 161 6.41 9.33 6.44
CA ALA A 161 5.92 9.99 5.24
C ALA A 161 4.55 9.45 4.81
N MET A 162 4.36 8.13 4.88
CA MET A 162 3.08 7.48 4.57
C MET A 162 2.01 7.77 5.64
N GLY A 163 2.39 7.81 6.91
CA GLY A 163 1.48 8.05 8.03
C GLY A 163 0.82 9.43 8.03
N VAL A 164 1.47 10.44 7.41
CA VAL A 164 0.92 11.82 7.34
C VAL A 164 0.18 12.14 6.05
N ALA A 165 0.34 11.32 5.00
CA ALA A 165 -0.19 11.62 3.68
C ALA A 165 -1.73 11.74 3.68
N PRO A 166 -2.32 12.48 2.73
CA PRO A 166 -3.77 12.70 2.67
C PRO A 166 -4.48 11.35 2.51
N SER A 167 -5.26 10.94 3.51
CA SER A 167 -5.98 9.65 3.56
C SER A 167 -5.11 8.39 3.73
N GLY A 168 -3.79 8.56 3.94
CA GLY A 168 -2.80 7.53 3.63
C GLY A 168 -2.79 7.35 2.11
N VAL A 169 -1.65 7.48 1.41
CA VAL A 169 -1.68 7.20 -0.03
C VAL A 169 -2.12 5.75 -0.18
N PRO A 170 -3.33 5.47 -0.73
CA PRO A 170 -3.82 4.12 -0.73
C PRO A 170 -2.84 3.28 -1.51
N ILE A 171 -2.34 2.24 -0.85
CA ILE A 171 -1.64 1.20 -1.56
C ILE A 171 -2.65 0.66 -2.56
N ASN A 172 -2.41 0.91 -3.85
CA ASN A 172 -3.24 0.38 -4.92
C ASN A 172 -2.71 -0.99 -5.34
N TRP A 173 -3.56 -1.73 -6.05
CA TRP A 173 -3.22 -3.05 -6.56
C TRP A 173 -1.93 -3.03 -7.39
N ASP A 174 -1.78 -2.07 -8.30
CA ASP A 174 -0.63 -1.99 -9.20
C ASP A 174 0.69 -1.90 -8.45
N THR A 175 0.70 -1.27 -7.28
CA THR A 175 1.93 -1.15 -6.47
C THR A 175 2.25 -2.43 -5.72
N VAL A 176 1.26 -3.08 -5.09
CA VAL A 176 1.50 -4.43 -4.51
C VAL A 176 1.95 -5.38 -5.61
N ASN A 177 1.31 -5.30 -6.77
CA ASN A 177 1.68 -6.12 -7.89
C ASN A 177 3.11 -5.86 -8.38
N LEU A 178 3.51 -4.59 -8.53
CA LEU A 178 4.87 -4.22 -8.90
C LEU A 178 5.89 -4.76 -7.88
N ALA A 179 5.55 -4.73 -6.60
CA ALA A 179 6.38 -5.23 -5.51
C ALA A 179 6.63 -6.75 -5.58
N PHE A 180 5.62 -7.52 -5.99
CA PHE A 180 5.60 -8.98 -5.82
C PHE A 180 5.48 -9.79 -7.12
N GLY A 181 5.25 -9.15 -8.26
CA GLY A 181 5.06 -9.81 -9.55
C GLY A 181 6.36 -10.37 -10.11
N ASN A 182 7.47 -9.66 -9.94
CA ASN A 182 8.75 -10.05 -10.54
C ASN A 182 9.77 -10.61 -9.55
N ASP A 183 9.57 -10.46 -8.24
CA ASP A 183 10.51 -10.88 -7.19
C ASP A 183 11.97 -10.37 -7.32
N GLN A 184 12.30 -9.64 -8.38
CA GLN A 184 13.68 -9.27 -8.74
C GLN A 184 14.36 -8.39 -7.70
N TYR A 185 13.62 -7.88 -6.72
CA TYR A 185 14.05 -6.79 -5.85
C TYR A 185 14.09 -7.15 -4.38
N GLY A 186 13.92 -8.43 -4.01
CA GLY A 186 14.12 -8.88 -2.62
C GLY A 186 13.10 -8.37 -1.59
N LEU A 187 12.15 -7.51 -1.98
CA LEU A 187 11.08 -7.03 -1.08
C LEU A 187 10.24 -8.17 -0.52
N SER A 188 10.07 -9.26 -1.27
CA SER A 188 9.38 -10.44 -0.76
C SER A 188 10.19 -11.21 0.31
N ARG A 189 11.36 -10.73 0.72
CA ARG A 189 12.16 -11.27 1.82
C ARG A 189 12.31 -10.27 2.98
N SER A 190 11.78 -9.05 2.80
CA SER A 190 11.87 -7.98 3.81
C SER A 190 10.72 -8.09 4.79
N VAL A 191 11.03 -8.49 6.03
CA VAL A 191 10.06 -8.56 7.13
C VAL A 191 9.55 -7.17 7.47
N GLU A 192 10.42 -6.16 7.41
CA GLU A 192 10.08 -4.76 7.60
C GLU A 192 9.01 -4.32 6.61
N PHE A 193 9.13 -4.72 5.34
CA PHE A 193 8.11 -4.43 4.35
C PHE A 193 6.78 -5.14 4.64
N GLY A 194 6.83 -6.37 5.16
CA GLY A 194 5.64 -7.09 5.61
C GLY A 194 4.92 -6.39 6.76
N LEU A 195 5.68 -5.93 7.77
CA LEU A 195 5.15 -5.14 8.89
C LEU A 195 4.62 -3.77 8.45
N PHE A 196 5.23 -3.18 7.43
CA PHE A 196 4.70 -1.98 6.80
C PHE A 196 3.34 -2.25 6.14
N LEU A 197 3.22 -3.29 5.31
CA LEU A 197 1.95 -3.67 4.70
C LEU A 197 0.89 -3.96 5.76
N LYS A 198 1.21 -4.71 6.82
CA LYS A 198 0.29 -4.99 7.93
C LYS A 198 -0.32 -3.71 8.54
N ARG A 199 0.50 -2.66 8.70
CA ARG A 199 0.11 -1.39 9.34
C ARG A 199 -0.53 -0.38 8.38
N ALA A 200 -0.42 -0.61 7.08
CA ALA A 200 -0.94 0.30 6.07
C ALA A 200 -2.48 0.34 6.08
N THR A 201 -3.02 1.52 5.75
CA THR A 201 -4.45 1.70 5.50
C THR A 201 -4.76 1.42 4.03
N TYR A 202 -5.92 0.80 3.78
CA TYR A 202 -6.36 0.42 2.44
C TYR A 202 -7.72 1.01 2.13
N ASP A 203 -7.83 1.70 1.00
CA ASP A 203 -9.10 2.30 0.54
C ASP A 203 -10.05 1.26 -0.06
N ASN A 204 -9.55 0.06 -0.36
CA ASN A 204 -10.32 -1.02 -0.96
C ASN A 204 -10.01 -2.36 -0.29
N PRO A 205 -11.04 -3.15 0.12
CA PRO A 205 -10.89 -4.51 0.60
C PRO A 205 -10.01 -5.41 -0.29
N THR A 206 -10.04 -5.22 -1.61
CA THR A 206 -9.20 -5.95 -2.55
C THR A 206 -7.72 -5.74 -2.28
N THR A 207 -7.26 -4.50 -2.09
CA THR A 207 -5.84 -4.26 -1.80
C THR A 207 -5.43 -4.79 -0.43
N ALA A 208 -6.31 -4.67 0.57
CA ALA A 208 -6.08 -5.24 1.89
C ALA A 208 -5.92 -6.78 1.86
N ARG A 209 -6.48 -7.46 0.86
CA ARG A 209 -6.28 -8.92 0.67
C ARG A 209 -4.96 -9.21 -0.02
N TYR A 210 -4.61 -8.40 -1.02
CA TYR A 210 -3.33 -8.52 -1.68
C TYR A 210 -2.14 -8.30 -0.75
N SER A 211 -2.28 -7.40 0.21
CA SER A 211 -1.26 -7.25 1.24
C SER A 211 -1.10 -8.51 2.07
N LYS A 212 -2.18 -9.24 2.38
CA LYS A 212 -2.09 -10.57 3.02
C LYS A 212 -1.34 -11.58 2.15
N TRP A 213 -1.56 -11.57 0.83
CA TRP A 213 -0.86 -12.46 -0.11
C TRP A 213 0.63 -12.14 -0.17
N ALA A 214 0.95 -10.85 -0.22
CA ALA A 214 2.30 -10.31 -0.10
C ALA A 214 2.98 -10.71 1.21
N ILE A 215 2.31 -10.54 2.35
CA ILE A 215 2.81 -10.94 3.67
C ILE A 215 3.05 -12.45 3.72
N SER A 216 2.15 -13.28 3.19
CA SER A 216 2.37 -14.72 3.09
C SER A 216 3.58 -15.09 2.25
N LYS A 217 3.88 -14.35 1.15
CA LYS A 217 5.13 -14.52 0.39
C LYS A 217 6.36 -14.17 1.24
N ILE A 218 6.28 -13.09 2.03
CA ILE A 218 7.37 -12.65 2.91
C ILE A 218 7.65 -13.68 3.99
N ILE A 219 6.61 -14.17 4.66
CA ILE A 219 6.73 -15.22 5.69
C ILE A 219 7.42 -16.46 5.10
N ALA A 220 7.00 -16.91 3.92
CA ALA A 220 7.54 -18.11 3.27
C ALA A 220 9.01 -17.97 2.81
N ARG A 221 9.53 -16.73 2.69
CA ARG A 221 10.85 -16.49 2.08
C ARG A 221 11.86 -15.80 2.98
N SER A 222 11.43 -15.35 4.16
CA SER A 222 12.37 -14.90 5.16
C SER A 222 13.29 -16.03 5.55
N GLN A 223 14.60 -15.76 5.55
CA GLN A 223 15.61 -16.73 6.02
C GLN A 223 15.86 -16.59 7.52
N LYS A 224 15.51 -15.44 8.10
CA LYS A 224 15.73 -15.11 9.50
C LYS A 224 14.38 -15.00 10.21
N HIS A 225 14.22 -15.78 11.27
CA HIS A 225 13.03 -15.77 12.12
C HIS A 225 13.34 -15.00 13.41
N ASP A 226 13.56 -13.68 13.28
CA ASP A 226 13.74 -12.80 14.44
C ASP A 226 12.38 -12.37 15.02
N GLU A 227 12.42 -11.54 16.08
CA GLU A 227 11.22 -11.08 16.78
C GLU A 227 10.19 -10.43 15.84
N ARG A 228 10.66 -9.67 14.85
CA ARG A 228 9.82 -8.96 13.89
C ARG A 228 9.14 -9.92 12.93
N TRP A 229 9.84 -11.00 12.55
CA TRP A 229 9.23 -12.06 11.75
C TRP A 229 8.15 -12.80 12.54
N PHE A 230 8.39 -13.08 13.83
CA PHE A 230 7.40 -13.71 14.69
C PHE A 230 6.15 -12.83 14.89
N GLU A 231 6.33 -11.51 15.07
CA GLU A 231 5.23 -10.56 15.10
C GLU A 231 4.39 -10.67 13.81
N LEU A 232 5.05 -10.53 12.65
CA LEU A 232 4.39 -10.60 11.36
C LEU A 232 3.63 -11.92 11.13
N ALA A 233 4.27 -13.04 11.48
CA ALA A 233 3.70 -14.37 11.28
C ALA A 233 2.54 -14.66 12.25
N THR A 234 2.67 -14.27 13.52
CA THR A 234 1.61 -14.43 14.53
C THR A 234 0.36 -13.68 14.11
N ASP A 235 0.52 -12.44 13.67
CA ASP A 235 -0.62 -11.61 13.28
C ASP A 235 -1.25 -12.05 11.96
N GLN A 236 -0.44 -12.48 10.99
CA GLN A 236 -0.96 -12.98 9.72
C GLN A 236 -1.76 -14.27 9.91
N LEU A 237 -1.22 -15.23 10.68
CA LEU A 237 -1.83 -16.55 10.81
C LEU A 237 -2.88 -16.62 11.93
N GLY A 238 -2.85 -15.69 12.88
CA GLY A 238 -3.74 -15.70 14.04
C GLY A 238 -3.43 -16.82 15.04
N ILE A 239 -2.17 -17.28 15.09
CA ILE A 239 -1.71 -18.35 15.99
C ILE A 239 -0.59 -17.85 16.90
N SER A 240 -0.49 -18.40 18.11
CA SER A 240 0.50 -17.95 19.08
C SER A 240 1.94 -18.24 18.65
N ARG A 241 2.88 -17.40 19.11
CA ARG A 241 4.32 -17.62 18.91
C ARG A 241 4.79 -19.03 19.29
N ARG A 242 4.31 -19.58 20.40
CA ARG A 242 4.67 -20.94 20.85
C ARG A 242 4.30 -22.01 19.83
N VAL A 243 3.15 -21.85 19.15
CA VAL A 243 2.73 -22.75 18.08
C VAL A 243 3.64 -22.60 16.85
N ILE A 244 4.01 -21.36 16.50
CA ILE A 244 4.96 -21.10 15.40
C ILE A 244 6.33 -21.72 15.69
N GLU A 245 6.86 -21.54 16.90
CA GLU A 245 8.11 -22.16 17.35
C GLU A 245 8.05 -23.70 17.25
N ASN A 246 6.93 -24.29 17.67
CA ASN A 246 6.68 -25.71 17.51
C ASN A 246 6.67 -26.12 16.02
N TYR A 247 6.02 -25.36 15.14
CA TYR A 247 6.04 -25.65 13.70
C TYR A 247 7.43 -25.54 13.08
N LEU A 248 8.23 -24.54 13.49
CA LEU A 248 9.62 -24.39 13.03
C LEU A 248 10.51 -25.55 13.49
N ALA A 249 10.18 -26.24 14.59
CA ALA A 249 10.89 -27.42 15.04
C ALA A 249 10.58 -28.70 14.24
N HIS A 250 9.53 -28.69 13.39
CA HIS A 250 9.04 -29.86 12.67
C HIS A 250 9.09 -29.66 11.15
N GLY A 251 10.31 -29.61 10.60
CA GLY A 251 10.53 -29.46 9.16
C GLY A 251 9.87 -28.21 8.59
N ASP A 252 9.13 -28.36 7.49
CA ASP A 252 8.46 -27.25 6.79
C ASP A 252 7.01 -27.01 7.27
N SER A 253 6.69 -27.38 8.52
CA SER A 253 5.32 -27.25 9.05
C SER A 253 4.81 -25.81 9.03
N MET A 254 5.70 -24.84 9.27
CA MET A 254 5.34 -23.43 9.19
C MET A 254 4.93 -23.01 7.77
N SER A 255 5.64 -23.51 6.75
CA SER A 255 5.32 -23.27 5.34
C SER A 255 3.96 -23.88 4.97
N LEU A 256 3.67 -25.09 5.48
CA LEU A 256 2.38 -25.74 5.30
C LEU A 256 1.23 -24.96 5.97
N ALA A 257 1.42 -24.50 7.20
CA ALA A 257 0.43 -23.67 7.90
C ALA A 257 0.14 -22.36 7.15
N ASN A 258 1.19 -21.69 6.66
CA ASN A 258 1.04 -20.48 5.84
C ASN A 258 0.32 -20.77 4.51
N LEU A 259 0.63 -21.89 3.85
CA LEU A 259 -0.04 -22.33 2.62
C LEU A 259 -1.53 -22.59 2.85
N ILE A 260 -1.89 -23.32 3.90
CA ILE A 260 -3.30 -23.61 4.26
C ILE A 260 -4.06 -22.29 4.51
N HIS A 261 -3.47 -21.40 5.33
CA HIS A 261 -4.07 -20.12 5.65
C HIS A 261 -4.34 -19.28 4.39
N ILE A 262 -3.33 -19.12 3.53
CA ILE A 262 -3.48 -18.26 2.35
C ILE A 262 -4.38 -18.90 1.29
N THR A 263 -4.40 -20.22 1.17
CA THR A 263 -5.30 -20.93 0.26
C THR A 263 -6.75 -20.72 0.67
N ARG A 264 -7.09 -20.87 1.97
CA ARG A 264 -8.43 -20.57 2.48
C ARG A 264 -8.84 -19.12 2.25
N ASN A 265 -7.90 -18.20 2.46
CA ASN A 265 -8.12 -16.79 2.21
C ASN A 265 -8.51 -16.56 0.73
N ILE A 266 -7.74 -17.12 -0.21
CA ILE A 266 -7.99 -17.01 -1.65
C ILE A 266 -9.34 -17.62 -2.04
N VAL A 267 -9.65 -18.85 -1.59
CA VAL A 267 -10.92 -19.53 -1.89
C VAL A 267 -12.12 -18.70 -1.44
N ARG A 268 -12.06 -18.13 -0.22
CA ARG A 268 -13.15 -17.30 0.34
C ARG A 268 -13.45 -16.05 -0.50
N PHE A 269 -12.46 -15.51 -1.22
CA PHE A 269 -12.60 -14.28 -2.00
C PHE A 269 -12.97 -14.49 -3.46
N ARG A 270 -13.09 -15.74 -3.91
CA ARG A 270 -13.50 -16.11 -5.28
C ARG A 270 -14.74 -15.35 -5.76
N SER A 271 -15.73 -15.17 -4.89
CA SER A 271 -17.03 -14.58 -5.26
C SER A 271 -16.99 -13.10 -5.62
N GLU A 272 -15.91 -12.38 -5.27
CA GLU A 272 -15.91 -10.91 -5.32
C GLU A 272 -15.08 -10.31 -6.47
N SER A 273 -14.21 -11.08 -7.14
CA SER A 273 -13.32 -10.50 -8.15
C SER A 273 -12.73 -11.51 -9.16
N GLY A 274 -13.20 -11.47 -10.42
CA GLY A 274 -12.67 -12.32 -11.50
C GLY A 274 -11.25 -11.97 -11.98
N TYR A 275 -10.72 -10.80 -11.63
CA TYR A 275 -9.46 -10.28 -12.20
C TYR A 275 -8.18 -10.71 -11.45
N LEU A 276 -8.29 -11.43 -10.33
CA LEU A 276 -7.16 -11.62 -9.40
C LEU A 276 -6.50 -13.00 -9.45
N HIS A 277 -6.90 -13.87 -10.38
CA HIS A 277 -6.48 -15.27 -10.43
C HIS A 277 -4.95 -15.43 -10.59
N TRP A 278 -4.34 -14.66 -11.49
CA TRP A 278 -2.91 -14.79 -11.80
C TRP A 278 -2.00 -14.47 -10.60
N ALA A 279 -2.41 -13.52 -9.76
CA ALA A 279 -1.66 -13.11 -8.59
C ALA A 279 -1.82 -14.09 -7.43
N ALA A 280 -3.01 -14.70 -7.31
CA ALA A 280 -3.26 -15.80 -6.40
C ALA A 280 -2.40 -17.02 -6.80
N GLU A 281 -2.41 -17.39 -8.08
CA GLU A 281 -1.59 -18.49 -8.62
C GLU A 281 -0.09 -18.25 -8.35
N ALA A 282 0.44 -17.06 -8.66
CA ALA A 282 1.83 -16.71 -8.39
C ALA A 282 2.18 -16.75 -6.90
N THR A 283 1.24 -16.39 -6.02
CA THR A 283 1.39 -16.49 -4.57
C THR A 283 1.46 -17.94 -4.13
N LEU A 284 0.47 -18.75 -4.52
CA LEU A 284 0.39 -20.16 -4.18
C LEU A 284 1.59 -20.95 -4.70
N LEU A 285 2.03 -20.69 -5.94
CA LEU A 285 3.18 -21.34 -6.54
C LEU A 285 4.48 -21.05 -5.77
N LEU A 286 4.58 -19.87 -5.16
CA LEU A 286 5.73 -19.48 -4.35
C LEU A 286 5.65 -20.12 -2.96
N VAL A 287 4.50 -20.03 -2.30
CA VAL A 287 4.33 -20.53 -0.93
C VAL A 287 4.23 -22.05 -0.84
N SER A 288 4.00 -22.77 -1.96
CA SER A 288 3.94 -24.24 -2.01
C SER A 288 5.29 -24.93 -2.22
N ARG A 289 6.39 -24.17 -2.35
CA ARG A 289 7.75 -24.70 -2.61
C ARG A 289 8.47 -25.11 -1.32
N PHE A 290 8.03 -26.21 -0.72
CA PHE A 290 8.66 -26.79 0.46
C PHE A 290 8.49 -28.32 0.50
N ASN A 291 9.19 -29.00 1.40
CA ASN A 291 9.08 -30.45 1.57
C ASN A 291 8.04 -30.80 2.64
N VAL A 292 6.93 -31.39 2.20
CA VAL A 292 5.81 -31.71 3.10
C VAL A 292 6.05 -32.95 3.99
N GLN A 293 7.02 -33.82 3.67
CA GLN A 293 7.15 -35.14 4.30
C GLN A 293 7.39 -35.11 5.81
N ASN A 294 8.09 -34.08 6.30
CA ASN A 294 8.46 -33.96 7.71
C ASN A 294 7.58 -32.96 8.48
N THR A 295 6.40 -32.62 7.93
CA THR A 295 5.48 -31.69 8.59
C THR A 295 4.63 -32.37 9.66
N VAL A 296 4.07 -31.60 10.59
CA VAL A 296 3.21 -32.11 11.66
C VAL A 296 1.95 -32.77 11.05
N PRO A 297 1.59 -34.01 11.44
CA PRO A 297 0.44 -34.73 10.88
C PRO A 297 -0.87 -33.95 10.89
N ALA A 298 -1.13 -33.20 11.97
CA ALA A 298 -2.34 -32.37 12.08
C ALA A 298 -2.48 -31.37 10.92
N LEU A 299 -1.38 -30.72 10.49
CA LEU A 299 -1.40 -29.80 9.35
C LEU A 299 -1.54 -30.55 8.01
N GLN A 300 -1.01 -31.78 7.91
CA GLN A 300 -1.19 -32.61 6.72
C GLN A 300 -2.66 -32.97 6.51
N HIS A 301 -3.34 -33.36 7.59
CA HIS A 301 -4.78 -33.65 7.59
C HIS A 301 -5.58 -32.40 7.20
N GLU A 302 -5.26 -31.27 7.82
CA GLU A 302 -5.91 -29.99 7.54
C GLU A 302 -5.74 -29.55 6.07
N PHE A 303 -4.56 -29.79 5.48
CA PHE A 303 -4.33 -29.57 4.06
C PHE A 303 -5.16 -30.51 3.18
N CYS A 304 -5.23 -31.81 3.50
CA CYS A 304 -6.03 -32.78 2.76
C CYS A 304 -7.54 -32.45 2.82
N ASP A 305 -8.04 -31.97 3.95
CA ASP A 305 -9.42 -31.51 4.08
C ASP A 305 -9.70 -30.28 3.22
N LEU A 306 -8.79 -29.30 3.24
CA LEU A 306 -8.89 -28.11 2.36
C LEU A 306 -8.85 -28.49 0.87
N TRP A 307 -7.94 -29.40 0.51
CA TRP A 307 -7.85 -29.94 -0.86
C TRP A 307 -9.16 -30.59 -1.30
N ASN A 308 -9.72 -31.47 -0.46
CA ASN A 308 -11.00 -32.13 -0.72
C ASN A 308 -12.16 -31.13 -0.84
N GLN A 309 -12.18 -30.11 0.03
CA GLN A 309 -13.17 -29.05 -0.01
C GLN A 309 -13.14 -28.32 -1.37
N ILE A 310 -11.94 -27.92 -1.83
CA ILE A 310 -11.77 -27.21 -3.11
C ILE A 310 -12.25 -28.08 -4.28
N ILE A 311 -11.92 -29.38 -4.29
CA ILE A 311 -12.36 -30.30 -5.36
C ILE A 311 -13.88 -30.43 -5.38
N ARG A 312 -14.51 -30.62 -4.22
CA ARG A 312 -15.98 -30.73 -4.12
C ARG A 312 -16.64 -29.44 -4.61
N GLU A 313 -16.19 -28.29 -4.13
CA GLU A 313 -16.71 -26.99 -4.57
C GLU A 313 -16.54 -26.77 -6.09
N ALA A 314 -15.42 -27.23 -6.67
CA ALA A 314 -15.18 -27.15 -8.11
C ALA A 314 -16.05 -28.12 -8.93
N THR A 315 -16.42 -29.25 -8.34
CA THR A 315 -17.29 -30.24 -8.96
C THR A 315 -18.75 -29.77 -8.92
N ASP A 316 -19.17 -29.24 -7.78
CA ASP A 316 -20.57 -28.86 -7.51
C ASP A 316 -20.93 -27.49 -8.10
N THR A 317 -19.95 -26.62 -8.36
CA THR A 317 -20.22 -25.31 -8.97
C THR A 317 -20.67 -25.43 -10.43
N GLU A 318 -21.83 -24.86 -10.74
CA GLU A 318 -22.34 -24.76 -12.12
C GLU A 318 -21.63 -23.67 -12.92
N ASP A 319 -21.15 -22.61 -12.25
CA ASP A 319 -20.38 -21.53 -12.87
C ASP A 319 -19.03 -22.03 -13.39
N ARG A 320 -18.87 -22.00 -14.71
CA ARG A 320 -17.62 -22.40 -15.39
C ARG A 320 -16.43 -21.55 -14.93
N HIS A 321 -16.59 -20.24 -14.78
CA HIS A 321 -15.46 -19.36 -14.43
C HIS A 321 -14.93 -19.70 -13.06
N GLY A 322 -15.81 -19.86 -12.09
CA GLY A 322 -15.40 -20.21 -10.77
C GLY A 322 -14.91 -21.66 -10.64
N ARG A 323 -15.38 -22.61 -11.49
CA ARG A 323 -14.73 -23.93 -11.61
C ARG A 323 -13.28 -23.79 -12.06
N TYR A 324 -13.02 -23.00 -13.10
CA TYR A 324 -11.66 -22.74 -13.57
C TYR A 324 -10.80 -22.09 -12.49
N TYR A 325 -11.35 -21.13 -11.74
CA TYR A 325 -10.64 -20.48 -10.64
C TYR A 325 -10.19 -21.46 -9.55
N LEU A 326 -11.05 -22.38 -9.12
CA LEU A 326 -10.68 -23.39 -8.13
C LEU A 326 -9.63 -24.37 -8.67
N VAL A 327 -9.71 -24.75 -9.95
CA VAL A 327 -8.67 -25.56 -10.60
C VAL A 327 -7.33 -24.82 -10.65
N ASP A 328 -7.34 -23.50 -10.91
CA ASP A 328 -6.14 -22.65 -10.88
C ASP A 328 -5.55 -22.49 -9.47
N ILE A 329 -6.33 -22.73 -8.40
CA ILE A 329 -5.82 -22.85 -7.02
C ILE A 329 -5.20 -24.22 -6.77
N LEU A 330 -5.85 -25.30 -7.21
CA LEU A 330 -5.36 -26.67 -7.04
C LEU A 330 -4.02 -26.88 -7.75
N ARG A 331 -3.87 -26.30 -8.94
CA ARG A 331 -2.67 -26.42 -9.78
C ARG A 331 -1.38 -26.08 -8.99
N PRO A 332 -1.16 -24.87 -8.46
CA PRO A 332 0.09 -24.52 -7.78
C PRO A 332 0.34 -25.29 -6.48
N ILE A 333 -0.70 -25.78 -5.80
CA ILE A 333 -0.57 -26.51 -4.52
C ILE A 333 -0.45 -28.03 -4.71
N ARG A 334 -0.65 -28.55 -5.93
CA ARG A 334 -0.62 -30.00 -6.24
C ARG A 334 0.64 -30.72 -5.80
N HIS A 335 1.79 -30.03 -5.80
CA HIS A 335 3.07 -30.63 -5.41
C HIS A 335 3.10 -31.05 -3.93
N VAL A 336 2.38 -30.33 -3.08
CA VAL A 336 2.20 -30.68 -1.67
C VAL A 336 1.36 -31.94 -1.54
N TYR A 337 0.27 -32.04 -2.29
CA TYR A 337 -0.56 -33.26 -2.33
C TYR A 337 0.23 -34.48 -2.84
N ILE A 338 0.97 -34.33 -3.94
CA ILE A 338 1.84 -35.40 -4.46
C ILE A 338 2.87 -35.83 -3.41
N GLY A 339 3.49 -34.88 -2.72
CA GLY A 339 4.48 -35.15 -1.68
C GLY A 339 3.92 -35.94 -0.50
N LEU A 340 2.70 -35.60 -0.06
CA LEU A 340 2.00 -36.30 1.04
C LEU A 340 1.61 -37.73 0.68
N HIS A 341 1.21 -37.94 -0.58
CA HIS A 341 0.62 -39.21 -1.01
C HIS A 341 1.57 -40.07 -1.84
N ASN A 342 2.86 -39.72 -1.92
CA ASN A 342 3.84 -40.48 -2.68
C ASN A 342 3.93 -41.94 -2.18
N GLY A 343 3.63 -42.90 -3.06
CA GLY A 343 3.61 -44.33 -2.72
C GLY A 343 2.31 -44.83 -2.06
N THR A 344 1.27 -44.00 -1.98
CA THR A 344 -0.06 -44.39 -1.49
C THR A 344 -1.06 -44.57 -2.64
N ASP A 345 -2.21 -45.19 -2.37
CA ASP A 345 -3.32 -45.31 -3.32
C ASP A 345 -3.99 -43.96 -3.63
N ALA A 346 -3.83 -42.97 -2.74
CA ALA A 346 -4.30 -41.59 -2.91
C ALA A 346 -3.41 -40.75 -3.86
N ALA A 347 -2.29 -41.29 -4.35
CA ALA A 347 -1.40 -40.58 -5.26
C ALA A 347 -2.12 -40.22 -6.59
N PRO A 348 -1.89 -39.02 -7.15
CA PRO A 348 -2.44 -38.67 -8.46
C PRO A 348 -1.93 -39.60 -9.56
N THR A 349 -2.85 -40.13 -10.37
CA THR A 349 -2.53 -40.96 -11.55
C THR A 349 -2.48 -40.15 -12.84
N ALA A 350 -3.20 -39.03 -12.89
CA ALA A 350 -3.32 -38.17 -14.07
C ALA A 350 -2.11 -37.24 -14.27
N PHE A 351 -1.41 -36.88 -13.20
CA PHE A 351 -0.24 -35.99 -13.25
C PHE A 351 0.81 -36.41 -12.22
N SER A 352 2.04 -35.92 -12.40
CA SER A 352 3.16 -36.18 -11.49
C SER A 352 3.90 -34.88 -11.15
N GLY A 353 4.95 -35.00 -10.32
CA GLY A 353 5.81 -33.87 -9.98
C GLY A 353 6.49 -33.22 -11.19
N SER A 354 6.64 -33.95 -12.30
CA SER A 354 7.24 -33.46 -13.56
C SER A 354 6.24 -32.86 -14.54
N THR A 355 4.93 -32.95 -14.27
CA THR A 355 3.90 -32.38 -15.16
C THR A 355 4.03 -30.86 -15.19
N LYS A 356 4.22 -30.31 -16.41
CA LYS A 356 4.38 -28.87 -16.64
C LYS A 356 3.12 -28.12 -16.21
N GLY A 357 3.28 -26.90 -15.70
CA GLY A 357 2.15 -26.11 -15.21
C GLY A 357 1.10 -25.77 -16.28
N ASN A 358 1.49 -25.74 -17.55
CA ASN A 358 0.60 -25.47 -18.68
C ASN A 358 0.02 -26.72 -19.35
N ASP A 359 0.16 -27.89 -18.73
CA ASP A 359 -0.40 -29.13 -19.27
C ASP A 359 -1.93 -29.12 -19.14
N ASP A 360 -2.64 -29.45 -20.23
CA ASP A 360 -4.11 -29.49 -20.27
C ASP A 360 -4.71 -30.43 -19.23
N ILE A 361 -3.97 -31.47 -18.81
CA ILE A 361 -4.44 -32.38 -17.76
C ILE A 361 -4.69 -31.64 -16.45
N LEU A 362 -3.93 -30.58 -16.15
CA LEU A 362 -4.08 -29.78 -14.94
C LEU A 362 -5.26 -28.80 -15.00
N SER A 363 -5.90 -28.65 -16.16
CA SER A 363 -7.11 -27.83 -16.34
C SER A 363 -8.40 -28.60 -16.08
N ARG A 364 -8.31 -29.92 -15.92
CA ARG A 364 -9.48 -30.80 -15.73
C ARG A 364 -9.64 -31.13 -14.26
N ILE A 365 -10.79 -30.79 -13.67
CA ILE A 365 -11.08 -31.08 -12.26
C ILE A 365 -11.01 -32.59 -11.96
N SER A 366 -11.40 -33.44 -12.93
CA SER A 366 -11.32 -34.90 -12.81
C SER A 366 -9.91 -35.46 -12.67
N SER A 367 -8.87 -34.66 -12.96
CA SER A 367 -7.48 -35.07 -12.78
C SER A 367 -7.02 -35.01 -11.32
N TYR A 368 -7.76 -34.30 -10.47
CA TYR A 368 -7.42 -34.09 -9.06
C TYR A 368 -8.17 -35.11 -8.20
N PRO A 369 -7.48 -36.09 -7.58
CA PRO A 369 -8.14 -37.08 -6.74
C PRO A 369 -8.54 -36.50 -5.37
N LEU A 370 -9.62 -37.01 -4.79
CA LEU A 370 -9.93 -36.77 -3.37
C LEU A 370 -9.00 -37.61 -2.49
N CYS A 371 -8.51 -37.03 -1.40
CA CYS A 371 -7.83 -37.77 -0.34
C CYS A 371 -8.83 -38.69 0.37
N ASN A 372 -8.61 -40.00 0.28
CA ASN A 372 -9.43 -41.05 0.88
C ASN A 372 -8.76 -41.74 2.08
N ILE A 373 -7.54 -41.37 2.45
CA ILE A 373 -6.81 -41.96 3.58
C ILE A 373 -7.61 -41.74 4.88
N PRO A 374 -8.01 -42.81 5.61
CA PRO A 374 -8.88 -42.69 6.79
C PRO A 374 -8.34 -41.75 7.87
N GLY A 375 -7.03 -41.73 8.09
CA GLY A 375 -6.38 -40.88 9.08
C GLY A 375 -6.46 -39.38 8.76
N HIS A 376 -6.68 -39.01 7.50
CA HIS A 376 -6.70 -37.61 7.06
C HIS A 376 -8.09 -36.98 7.06
N ARG A 377 -9.15 -37.72 7.42
CA ARG A 377 -10.52 -37.19 7.44
C ARG A 377 -10.84 -36.60 8.80
N SER A 378 -11.23 -35.32 8.84
CA SER A 378 -11.73 -34.66 10.05
C SER A 378 -12.89 -35.41 10.74
N ASP A 379 -13.66 -36.21 10.00
CA ASP A 379 -14.77 -37.00 10.54
C ASP A 379 -14.31 -38.15 11.47
N SER A 380 -13.00 -38.40 11.60
CA SER A 380 -12.46 -39.56 12.31
C SER A 380 -12.05 -39.32 13.77
N THR A 381 -12.15 -38.10 14.32
CA THR A 381 -11.77 -37.83 15.73
C THR A 381 -12.70 -36.83 16.41
N SER A 382 -13.76 -37.35 17.03
CA SER A 382 -14.63 -36.67 18.00
C SER A 382 -14.08 -36.72 19.44
N HIS A 383 -12.78 -36.86 19.66
CA HIS A 383 -12.19 -36.91 20.98
C HIS A 383 -10.79 -36.28 21.01
N VAL A 384 -10.50 -35.55 22.11
CA VAL A 384 -9.30 -34.76 22.48
C VAL A 384 -9.48 -33.25 22.23
N GLU A 385 -10.20 -32.56 23.13
CA GLU A 385 -9.67 -31.77 24.28
C GLU A 385 -9.04 -30.44 23.85
N GLU A 386 -9.67 -29.28 24.09
CA GLU A 386 -9.82 -28.66 25.41
C GLU A 386 -8.46 -28.41 26.11
N ALA A 387 -7.54 -27.72 25.41
CA ALA A 387 -6.32 -27.17 26.02
C ALA A 387 -6.00 -25.73 25.54
N VAL A 388 -7.02 -24.95 25.20
CA VAL A 388 -6.88 -23.49 24.98
C VAL A 388 -8.03 -22.75 25.69
N ALA A 389 -8.14 -22.97 26.99
CA ALA A 389 -8.87 -22.07 27.89
C ALA A 389 -7.83 -21.34 28.76
N GLY A 390 -7.23 -20.28 28.20
CA GLY A 390 -6.55 -19.23 28.97
C GLY A 390 -7.50 -18.03 29.12
N PRO A 391 -7.56 -17.37 30.28
CA PRO A 391 -8.65 -16.46 30.61
C PRO A 391 -8.58 -15.18 29.79
N SER A 392 -9.59 -14.96 28.95
CA SER A 392 -9.92 -13.63 28.43
C SER A 392 -10.23 -12.72 29.61
N ARG A 393 -9.27 -11.86 29.93
CA ARG A 393 -9.44 -10.77 30.89
C ARG A 393 -10.33 -9.72 30.23
N GLU A 394 -11.61 -9.80 30.56
CA GLU A 394 -12.63 -8.81 30.24
C GLU A 394 -12.26 -7.49 30.92
N ILE A 395 -11.60 -6.58 30.19
CA ILE A 395 -11.46 -5.18 30.62
C ILE A 395 -12.76 -4.48 30.25
N ALA A 396 -13.67 -4.45 31.22
CA ALA A 396 -14.84 -3.59 31.18
C ALA A 396 -14.37 -2.12 31.15
N HIS A 397 -14.49 -1.48 29.98
CA HIS A 397 -14.43 -0.03 29.86
C HIS A 397 -15.64 0.58 30.59
N THR A 398 -15.40 1.05 31.80
CA THR A 398 -16.32 1.95 32.51
C THR A 398 -16.24 3.31 31.83
N ALA A 399 -17.30 3.67 31.09
CA ALA A 399 -17.51 5.02 30.62
C ALA A 399 -17.87 5.93 31.80
N SER A 400 -16.91 6.72 32.28
CA SER A 400 -17.16 7.84 33.18
C SER A 400 -17.49 9.09 32.36
N ASN A 401 -18.77 9.47 32.34
CA ASN A 401 -19.23 10.79 31.89
C ASN A 401 -18.62 11.90 32.77
N PRO A 402 -17.97 12.93 32.22
CA PRO A 402 -17.67 14.14 32.97
C PRO A 402 -18.93 15.01 33.03
N SER A 403 -19.37 15.25 34.26
CA SER A 403 -20.46 16.13 34.62
C SER A 403 -20.16 17.57 34.19
N HIS A 404 -21.11 18.19 33.51
CA HIS A 404 -21.15 19.63 33.24
C HIS A 404 -21.12 20.42 34.56
N ALA A 405 -20.06 21.21 34.78
CA ALA A 405 -20.07 22.32 35.73
C ALA A 405 -20.53 23.59 35.00
N VAL A 406 -21.73 24.03 35.34
CA VAL A 406 -22.29 25.34 34.97
C VAL A 406 -21.56 26.41 35.79
N VAL A 407 -20.89 27.33 35.11
CA VAL A 407 -20.38 28.58 35.71
C VAL A 407 -21.33 29.70 35.32
N THR A 408 -22.04 30.25 36.31
CA THR A 408 -22.80 31.51 36.21
C THR A 408 -21.86 32.71 36.40
N PRO A 409 -22.10 33.85 35.73
CA PRO A 409 -21.21 35.00 35.78
C PRO A 409 -21.55 35.95 36.93
N LEU A 410 -20.51 36.63 37.43
CA LEU A 410 -20.58 37.93 38.10
C LEU A 410 -19.61 38.89 37.40
#